data_AF-A0A497TP25-F1
#
_entry.id   AF-A0A497TP25-F1
#
_cell.length_a   1.000
_cell.length_b   1.000
_cell.length_c   1.000
_cell.angle_alpha   90.00
_cell.angle_beta   90.00
_cell.angle_gamma   90.00
#
_symmetry.space_group_name_H-M   'P 1'
#
loop_
_entity.id
_entity.type
_entity.pdbx_description
1 polymer ?
#
loop_
_entity_poly.entity_id
_entity_poly.type
_entity_poly.pdbx_seq_one_letter_code
_entity_poly.pdbx_strand_id
1 'polypeptide(L)'
;EPVYVKAPVPEEATGCGVTEAPRGSVGHWMKIKGKKISHYQIIAPTSWNVSPRDDAGTPGPIEQALIGTPVEDVKNPVNVLRVIRSFDP
;
A
#
# COMPACT_ATOMS: atom_id res chain seq x y z
N GLU A 1 -2.10 2.53 27.37
CA GLU A 1 -3.57 2.43 27.29
C GLU A 1 -3.95 1.18 26.49
N PRO A 2 -5.12 0.56 26.72
CA PRO A 2 -5.56 -0.58 25.92
C PRO A 2 -5.80 -0.16 24.46
N VAL A 3 -5.18 -0.87 23.53
CA VAL A 3 -5.30 -0.62 22.07
C VAL A 3 -6.53 -1.29 21.44
N TYR A 4 -7.36 -1.95 22.25
CA TYR A 4 -8.54 -2.69 21.82
C TYR A 4 -9.58 -2.79 22.94
N VAL A 5 -10.85 -2.62 22.57
CA VAL A 5 -12.01 -2.87 23.43
C VAL A 5 -12.84 -3.99 22.80
N LYS A 6 -13.10 -5.06 23.56
CA LYS A 6 -13.91 -6.17 23.07
C LYS A 6 -15.36 -5.73 22.87
N ALA A 7 -15.86 -5.89 21.65
CA ALA A 7 -17.25 -5.63 21.29
C ALA A 7 -17.91 -6.91 20.74
N PRO A 8 -19.24 -7.08 20.91
CA PRO A 8 -19.97 -8.14 20.22
C PRO A 8 -19.91 -7.94 18.70
N VAL A 9 -19.82 -9.04 17.95
CA VAL A 9 -19.83 -8.98 16.48
C VAL A 9 -21.25 -8.61 16.02
N PRO A 10 -21.43 -7.50 15.28
CA PRO A 10 -22.74 -7.09 14.78
C PRO A 10 -23.25 -8.06 13.69
N GLU A 11 -24.57 -8.10 13.49
CA GLU A 11 -25.18 -8.91 12.43
C GLU A 11 -24.77 -8.39 11.04
N GLU A 12 -24.83 -7.06 10.86
CA GLU A 12 -24.36 -6.33 9.69
C GLU A 12 -23.63 -5.06 10.13
N ALA A 13 -22.48 -4.75 9.50
CA ALA A 13 -21.74 -3.51 9.75
C ALA A 13 -20.72 -3.21 8.65
N THR A 14 -20.27 -1.97 8.57
CA THR A 14 -19.11 -1.55 7.76
C THR A 14 -18.14 -0.76 8.64
N GLY A 15 -16.85 -0.94 8.41
CA GLY A 15 -15.81 -0.19 9.13
C GLY A 15 -14.58 0.05 8.27
N CYS A 16 -13.83 1.08 8.63
CA CYS A 16 -12.50 1.33 8.08
C CYS A 16 -11.51 1.65 9.21
N GLY A 17 -10.26 1.24 9.01
CA GLY A 17 -9.13 1.59 9.86
C GLY A 17 -8.00 2.09 8.98
N VAL A 18 -7.53 3.31 9.23
CA VAL A 18 -6.45 3.94 8.49
C VAL A 18 -5.37 4.35 9.50
N THR A 19 -4.12 4.09 9.15
CA THR A 19 -2.95 4.47 9.97
C THR A 19 -1.71 4.61 9.09
N GLU A 20 -0.61 5.02 9.69
CA GLU A 20 0.71 5.03 9.06
C GLU A 20 1.53 3.82 9.52
N ALA A 21 1.95 3.00 8.57
CA ALA A 21 2.93 1.93 8.77
C ALA A 21 4.35 2.47 8.47
N PRO A 22 5.42 1.72 8.78
CA PRO A 22 6.80 2.17 8.52
C PRO A 22 7.08 2.56 7.05
N ARG A 23 6.32 2.00 6.11
CA ARG A 23 6.45 2.21 4.66
C ARG A 23 5.43 3.22 4.09
N GLY A 24 4.62 3.86 4.94
CA GLY A 24 3.58 4.82 4.56
C GLY A 24 2.16 4.39 4.93
N SER A 25 1.18 5.03 4.29
CA SER A 25 -0.24 4.90 4.61
C SER A 25 -0.81 3.50 4.34
N VAL A 26 -1.52 2.95 5.33
CA VAL A 26 -2.24 1.68 5.21
C VAL A 26 -3.72 1.88 5.57
N GLY A 27 -4.59 1.27 4.77
CA GLY A 27 -6.03 1.31 4.99
C GLY A 27 -6.66 -0.08 4.90
N HIS A 28 -7.52 -0.39 5.85
CA HIS A 28 -8.34 -1.61 5.89
C HIS A 28 -9.82 -1.20 5.83
N TRP A 29 -10.58 -1.79 4.91
CA TRP A 29 -12.03 -1.61 4.80
C TRP A 29 -12.71 -2.97 4.93
N MET A 30 -13.70 -3.07 5.79
CA MET A 30 -14.39 -4.33 6.05
C MET A 30 -15.90 -4.18 6.09
N LYS A 31 -16.60 -5.23 5.66
CA LYS A 31 -18.05 -5.38 5.79
C LYS A 31 -18.37 -6.69 6.49
N ILE A 32 -19.24 -6.65 7.49
CA ILE A 32 -19.77 -7.81 8.21
C ILE A 32 -21.21 -8.07 7.73
N LYS A 33 -21.55 -9.34 7.50
CA LYS A 33 -22.92 -9.82 7.26
C LYS A 33 -23.08 -11.22 7.84
N GLY A 34 -24.17 -11.48 8.55
CA GLY A 34 -24.40 -12.77 9.21
C GLY A 34 -23.32 -13.11 10.25
N LYS A 35 -22.83 -12.08 10.97
CA LYS A 35 -21.71 -12.18 11.94
C LYS A 35 -20.39 -12.71 11.34
N LYS A 36 -20.24 -12.66 10.03
CA LYS A 36 -19.01 -13.05 9.30
C LYS A 36 -18.50 -11.88 8.47
N ILE A 37 -17.20 -11.90 8.16
CA ILE A 37 -16.62 -10.97 7.19
C ILE A 37 -17.18 -11.32 5.81
N SER A 38 -17.97 -10.41 5.24
CA SER A 38 -18.51 -10.53 3.89
C SER A 38 -17.61 -9.88 2.83
N HIS A 39 -16.80 -8.91 3.26
CA HIS A 39 -15.83 -8.23 2.42
C HIS A 39 -14.69 -7.68 3.28
N TYR A 40 -13.46 -7.78 2.79
CA TYR A 40 -12.27 -7.20 3.42
C TYR A 40 -11.31 -6.75 2.33
N GLN A 41 -10.96 -5.47 2.34
CA GLN A 41 -10.04 -4.87 1.39
C GLN A 41 -8.94 -4.15 2.14
N ILE A 42 -7.72 -4.30 1.66
CA ILE A 42 -6.53 -3.66 2.20
C ILE A 42 -5.88 -2.87 1.07
N ILE A 43 -5.49 -1.65 1.35
CA ILE A 43 -4.51 -0.91 0.55
C ILE A 43 -3.27 -0.79 1.42
N ALA A 44 -2.24 -1.56 1.09
CA ALA A 44 -1.00 -1.60 1.84
C ALA A 44 -0.10 -0.41 1.44
N PRO A 45 0.89 -0.04 2.27
CA PRO A 45 1.76 1.11 1.98
C PRO A 45 2.49 0.98 0.66
N THR A 46 3.17 -0.17 0.46
CA THR A 46 3.91 -0.47 -0.77
C THR A 46 2.99 -0.48 -2.01
N SER A 47 1.68 -0.76 -1.86
CA SER A 47 0.73 -0.73 -2.97
C SER A 47 0.61 0.66 -3.60
N TRP A 48 0.79 1.73 -2.83
CA TRP A 48 0.85 3.09 -3.35
C TRP A 48 2.13 3.35 -4.15
N ASN A 49 3.28 2.88 -3.64
CA ASN A 49 4.59 3.19 -4.20
C ASN A 49 4.95 2.34 -5.44
N VAL A 50 4.53 1.08 -5.45
CA VAL A 50 4.83 0.08 -6.50
C VAL A 50 3.62 -0.14 -7.42
N SER A 51 2.68 0.81 -7.45
CA SER A 51 1.56 0.76 -8.37
C SER A 51 2.05 0.80 -9.83
N PRO A 52 1.40 0.06 -10.75
CA PRO A 52 1.65 0.23 -12.18
C PRO A 52 0.99 1.53 -12.68
N ARG A 53 1.05 1.76 -14.00
CA ARG A 53 0.25 2.80 -14.63
C ARG A 53 -1.23 2.61 -14.37
N ASP A 54 -1.92 3.71 -14.10
CA ASP A 54 -3.38 3.74 -14.02
C ASP A 54 -4.04 3.69 -15.42
N ASP A 55 -5.38 3.69 -15.45
CA ASP A 55 -6.16 3.64 -16.68
C ASP A 55 -5.95 4.87 -17.60
N ALA A 56 -5.44 5.98 -17.05
CA ALA A 56 -5.05 7.17 -17.82
C ALA A 56 -3.58 7.11 -18.30
N GLY A 57 -2.86 6.03 -17.97
CA GLY A 57 -1.45 5.85 -18.31
C GLY A 57 -0.48 6.55 -17.35
N THR A 58 -0.96 7.10 -16.23
CA THR A 58 -0.12 7.80 -15.25
C THR A 58 0.77 6.80 -14.52
N PRO A 59 2.11 6.91 -14.62
CA PRO A 59 3.02 5.98 -13.94
C PRO A 59 2.95 6.11 -12.42
N GLY A 60 3.17 4.99 -11.72
CA GLY A 60 3.25 4.95 -10.27
C GLY A 60 4.49 5.67 -9.70
N PRO A 61 4.56 5.92 -8.38
CA PRO A 61 5.62 6.72 -7.77
C PRO A 61 7.03 6.21 -8.07
N ILE A 62 7.30 4.90 -7.96
CA ILE A 62 8.62 4.35 -8.27
C ILE A 62 8.91 4.43 -9.78
N GLU A 63 7.92 4.18 -10.65
CA GLU A 63 8.11 4.34 -12.09
C GLU A 63 8.50 5.79 -12.44
N GLN A 64 7.86 6.78 -11.81
CA GLN A 64 8.20 8.19 -11.97
C GLN A 64 9.58 8.52 -11.43
N ALA A 65 9.93 8.03 -10.24
CA ALA A 65 11.23 8.28 -9.61
C ALA A 65 12.41 7.72 -10.42
N LEU A 66 12.17 6.66 -11.20
CA LEU A 66 13.19 6.07 -12.06
C LEU A 66 13.49 6.92 -13.30
N ILE A 67 12.56 7.78 -13.74
CA ILE A 67 12.75 8.64 -14.91
C ILE A 67 13.92 9.61 -14.66
N GLY A 68 14.93 9.56 -15.51
CA GLY A 68 16.13 10.40 -15.39
C GLY A 68 17.18 9.88 -14.42
N THR A 69 16.99 8.71 -13.81
CA THR A 69 18.03 8.08 -12.96
C THR A 69 19.27 7.76 -13.80
N PRO A 70 20.48 8.23 -13.43
CA PRO A 70 21.70 7.95 -14.18
C PRO A 70 22.07 6.46 -14.15
N VAL A 71 22.36 5.89 -15.32
CA VAL A 71 22.84 4.50 -15.46
C VAL A 71 24.16 4.52 -16.22
N GLU A 72 25.26 4.50 -15.47
CA GLU A 72 26.63 4.54 -16.02
C GLU A 72 27.03 3.21 -16.68
N ASP A 73 26.70 2.08 -16.04
CA ASP A 73 26.92 0.73 -16.57
C ASP A 73 25.61 -0.04 -16.63
N VAL A 74 25.15 -0.33 -17.84
CA VAL A 74 23.91 -1.07 -18.09
C VAL A 74 23.99 -2.52 -17.59
N LYS A 75 25.19 -3.13 -17.55
CA LYS A 75 25.37 -4.47 -16.98
C LYS A 75 25.26 -4.46 -15.46
N ASN A 76 25.47 -3.31 -14.83
CA ASN A 76 25.43 -3.12 -13.38
C ASN A 76 24.65 -1.83 -13.01
N PRO A 77 23.32 -1.80 -13.21
CA PRO A 77 22.51 -0.57 -13.05
C PRO A 77 22.23 -0.27 -11.56
N VAL A 78 23.28 0.00 -10.79
CA VAL A 78 23.21 0.14 -9.32
C VAL A 78 22.27 1.25 -8.86
N ASN A 79 22.16 2.34 -9.63
CA ASN A 79 21.31 3.47 -9.26
C ASN A 79 19.81 3.15 -9.39
N VAL A 80 19.41 2.30 -10.34
CA VAL A 80 18.03 1.80 -10.43
C VAL A 80 17.65 1.08 -9.14
N LEU A 81 18.54 0.21 -8.66
CA LEU A 81 18.32 -0.51 -7.41
C LEU A 81 18.33 0.40 -6.19
N ARG A 82 19.18 1.44 -6.17
CA ARG A 82 19.22 2.43 -5.08
C ARG A 82 17.90 3.20 -4.99
N VAL A 83 17.35 3.65 -6.12
CA VAL A 83 16.05 4.33 -6.18
C VAL A 83 14.95 3.41 -5.69
N ILE A 84 14.85 2.17 -6.19
CA ILE A 84 13.81 1.24 -5.74
C ILE A 84 13.91 0.99 -4.23
N ARG A 85 15.11 0.71 -3.71
CA ARG A 85 15.32 0.42 -2.28
C ARG A 85 15.15 1.62 -1.37
N SER A 86 15.26 2.86 -1.87
CA SER A 86 15.01 4.04 -1.03
C SER A 86 13.55 4.18 -0.61
N PHE A 87 12.62 3.45 -1.26
CA PHE A 87 11.22 3.37 -0.85
C PHE A 87 10.92 2.24 0.16
N ASP A 88 11.92 1.43 0.54
CA ASP A 88 11.73 0.22 1.35
C ASP A 88 10.53 -0.64 0.89
N PRO A 89 10.46 -1.04 -0.40
CA PRO A 89 9.28 -1.70 -0.96
C PRO A 89 9.01 -3.08 -0.35
#